data_AF-A0A7C9AEL2-F1
#
_entry.id   AF-A0A7C9AEL2-F1
#
_cell.length_a   1.000
_cell.length_b   1.000
_cell.length_c   1.000
_cell.angle_alpha   90.00
_cell.angle_beta   90.00
_cell.angle_gamma   90.00
#
_symmetry.space_group_name_H-M   'P 1'
#
loop_
_entity.id
_entity.type
_entity.pdbx_description
1 polymer ?
#
loop_
_entity_poly.entity_id
_entity_poly.type
_entity_poly.pdbx_seq_one_letter_code
_entity_poly.pdbx_strand_id
1 'polypeptide(L)'
;KSIRPNAPFHQISQFRGMHSRNKKAMEFIAKGWSAMKEVDRVIDYCELNDKRLIPLLRGAKENFELALEADNSNTHARYWLSKLHLKYHVPGACKAVGAALLVEAAEMGNPDALYELGCRLAA
;
A
#
# COMPACT_ATOMS: atom_id res chain seq x y z
N LYS A 1 -36.34 36.60 16.28
CA LYS A 1 -34.90 36.31 16.50
C LYS A 1 -34.78 34.82 16.82
N SER A 2 -34.43 34.00 15.83
CA SER A 2 -34.21 32.55 16.02
C SER A 2 -32.78 32.25 15.59
N ILE A 3 -31.93 31.83 16.53
CA ILE A 3 -30.60 31.28 16.26
C ILE A 3 -30.43 30.05 17.15
N ARG A 4 -30.40 28.88 16.51
CA ARG A 4 -29.72 27.65 16.93
C ARG A 4 -29.09 27.05 15.65
N PRO A 5 -28.05 26.19 15.71
CA PRO A 5 -27.47 25.55 16.89
C PRO A 5 -25.92 25.66 17.00
N ASN A 6 -25.46 25.22 18.17
CA ASN A 6 -24.09 25.07 18.61
C ASN A 6 -23.45 23.80 18.03
N ALA A 7 -22.40 23.90 17.20
CA ALA A 7 -21.30 22.93 17.03
C ALA A 7 -20.24 23.48 16.03
N PRO A 8 -18.92 23.44 16.35
CA PRO A 8 -18.04 22.63 15.47
C PRO A 8 -16.74 22.08 16.14
N PHE A 9 -16.61 21.98 17.46
CA PHE A 9 -15.33 21.51 18.05
C PHE A 9 -15.04 20.01 17.87
N HIS A 10 -16.05 19.15 17.70
CA HIS A 10 -15.84 17.71 17.53
C HIS A 10 -15.40 17.31 16.11
N GLN A 11 -15.78 18.04 15.07
CA GLN A 11 -15.38 17.76 13.69
C GLN A 11 -13.88 18.01 13.49
N ILE A 12 -13.36 19.14 13.99
CA ILE A 12 -11.95 19.54 13.80
C ILE A 12 -10.98 18.53 14.41
N SER A 13 -11.33 17.94 15.55
CA SER A 13 -10.53 16.91 16.24
C SER A 13 -10.42 15.62 15.43
N GLN A 14 -11.50 15.20 14.76
CA GLN A 14 -11.52 14.02 13.90
C GLN A 14 -10.65 14.20 12.65
N PHE A 15 -10.73 15.38 12.01
CA PHE A 15 -9.88 15.69 10.86
C PHE A 15 -8.40 15.67 11.22
N ARG A 16 -7.98 16.24 12.36
CA ARG A 16 -6.55 16.23 12.77
C ARG A 16 -6.00 14.83 13.05
N GLY A 17 -6.79 13.96 13.68
CA GLY A 17 -6.40 12.55 13.90
C GLY A 17 -6.33 11.74 12.61
N MET A 18 -7.23 12.00 11.66
CA MET A 18 -7.22 11.35 10.35
C MET A 18 -6.04 11.81 9.48
N HIS A 19 -5.72 13.11 9.51
CA HIS A 19 -4.54 13.65 8.83
C HIS A 19 -3.22 13.11 9.39
N SER A 20 -3.10 12.89 10.71
CA SER A 20 -1.87 12.35 11.29
C SER A 20 -1.67 10.87 10.96
N ARG A 21 -2.74 10.07 10.93
CA ARG A 21 -2.71 8.66 10.52
C ARG A 21 -2.36 8.50 9.04
N ASN A 22 -3.00 9.27 8.18
CA ASN A 22 -2.70 9.26 6.75
C ASN A 22 -1.25 9.71 6.49
N LYS A 23 -0.79 10.78 7.15
CA LYS A 23 0.62 11.21 7.05
C LYS A 23 1.59 10.08 7.43
N LYS A 24 1.34 9.38 8.54
CA LYS A 24 2.19 8.27 8.99
C LYS A 24 2.16 7.08 8.02
N ALA A 25 0.98 6.73 7.50
CA ALA A 25 0.84 5.69 6.49
C ALA A 25 1.62 6.05 5.21
N MET A 26 1.53 7.30 4.75
CA MET A 26 2.26 7.78 3.57
C MET A 26 3.78 7.76 3.75
N GLU A 27 4.30 8.04 4.96
CA GLU A 27 5.74 7.91 5.25
C GLU A 27 6.21 6.46 5.11
N PHE A 28 5.43 5.50 5.60
CA PHE A 28 5.74 4.08 5.43
C PHE A 28 5.63 3.64 3.97
N ILE A 29 4.60 4.08 3.25
CA ILE A 29 4.46 3.82 1.81
C ILE A 29 5.67 4.35 1.04
N ALA A 30 6.12 5.57 1.35
CA ALA A 30 7.28 6.17 0.69
C ALA A 30 8.57 5.35 0.93
N LYS A 31 8.78 4.88 2.16
CA LYS A 31 9.92 4.00 2.49
C LYS A 31 9.86 2.67 1.75
N GLY A 32 8.70 2.01 1.75
CA GLY A 32 8.50 0.75 1.05
C GLY A 32 8.67 0.89 -0.47
N TRP A 33 8.11 1.96 -1.05
CA TRP A 33 8.23 2.24 -2.48
C TRP A 33 9.67 2.57 -2.89
N SER A 34 10.41 3.33 -2.09
CA SER A 34 11.83 3.60 -2.35
C SER A 34 12.66 2.30 -2.39
N ALA A 35 12.41 1.38 -1.45
CA ALA A 35 13.05 0.07 -1.44
C ALA A 35 12.66 -0.78 -2.66
N MET A 36 11.38 -0.79 -3.06
CA MET A 36 10.94 -1.47 -4.29
C MET A 36 11.57 -0.88 -5.54
N LYS A 37 11.68 0.45 -5.63
CA LYS A 37 12.29 1.13 -6.77
C LYS A 37 13.77 0.77 -6.91
N GLU A 38 14.48 0.64 -5.80
CA GLU A 38 15.86 0.16 -5.80
C GLU A 38 15.94 -1.28 -6.31
N VAL A 39 15.02 -2.15 -5.89
CA VAL A 39 14.93 -3.52 -6.41
C VAL A 39 14.66 -3.52 -7.92
N ASP A 40 13.68 -2.75 -8.40
CA ASP A 40 13.38 -2.64 -9.83
C ASP A 40 14.57 -2.09 -10.64
N ARG A 41 15.39 -1.20 -10.05
CA ARG A 41 16.62 -0.72 -10.71
C ARG A 41 17.68 -1.80 -10.87
N VAL A 42 17.74 -2.73 -9.92
CA VAL A 42 18.79 -3.77 -9.87
C VAL A 42 18.35 -5.06 -10.55
N ILE A 43 17.03 -5.30 -10.67
CA ILE A 43 16.48 -6.55 -11.23
C ILE A 43 16.83 -6.75 -12.71
N ASP A 44 17.08 -5.69 -13.48
CA ASP A 44 17.50 -5.78 -14.88
C ASP A 44 18.90 -6.42 -15.05
N TYR A 45 19.70 -6.46 -13.97
CA TYR A 45 21.07 -7.00 -13.97
C TYR A 45 21.25 -8.23 -13.07
N CYS A 46 20.21 -8.64 -12.33
CA CYS A 46 20.26 -9.72 -11.33
C CYS A 46 19.25 -10.82 -11.64
N GLU A 47 19.60 -12.07 -11.33
CA GLU A 47 18.63 -13.17 -11.42
C GLU A 47 17.41 -12.88 -10.51
N LEU A 48 16.22 -13.32 -10.95
CA LEU A 48 14.94 -13.07 -10.28
C LEU A 48 14.90 -13.47 -8.78
N ASN A 49 15.85 -14.33 -8.36
CA ASN A 49 16.02 -14.87 -7.00
C ASN A 49 17.30 -14.39 -6.32
N ASP A 50 17.89 -13.26 -6.72
CA ASP A 50 19.08 -12.74 -6.05
C ASP A 50 18.78 -12.50 -4.56
N LYS A 51 19.50 -13.24 -3.72
CA LYS A 51 19.38 -13.23 -2.26
C LYS A 51 19.65 -11.85 -1.66
N ARG A 52 20.34 -10.96 -2.38
CA ARG A 52 20.62 -9.58 -1.95
C ARG A 52 19.39 -8.68 -2.00
N LEU A 53 18.38 -9.03 -2.79
CA LEU A 53 17.13 -8.27 -2.90
C LEU A 53 16.14 -8.66 -1.79
N ILE A 54 16.32 -9.82 -1.15
CA ILE A 54 15.45 -10.34 -0.10
C ILE A 54 15.31 -9.37 1.10
N PRO A 55 16.39 -8.77 1.64
CA PRO A 55 16.27 -7.81 2.74
C PRO A 55 15.49 -6.54 2.36
N LEU A 56 15.67 -6.04 1.13
CA LEU A 56 14.96 -4.86 0.63
C LEU A 56 13.47 -5.15 0.45
N LEU A 57 13.14 -6.29 -0.14
CA LEU A 57 11.76 -6.73 -0.34
C LEU A 57 11.06 -7.03 1.00
N ARG A 58 11.78 -7.62 1.96
CA ARG A 58 11.27 -7.82 3.32
C ARG A 58 10.97 -6.49 4.01
N GLY A 59 11.92 -5.55 3.98
CA GLY A 59 11.71 -4.22 4.55
C GLY A 59 10.58 -3.46 3.86
N ALA A 60 10.43 -3.59 2.54
CA ALA A 60 9.31 -3.00 1.81
C ALA A 60 7.96 -3.58 2.26
N LYS A 61 7.88 -4.91 2.39
CA LYS A 61 6.71 -5.61 2.92
C LYS A 61 6.28 -5.08 4.29
N GLU A 62 7.22 -5.07 5.23
CA GLU A 62 6.98 -4.62 6.60
C GLU A 62 6.50 -3.16 6.64
N ASN A 63 7.08 -2.29 5.81
CA ASN A 63 6.61 -0.91 5.70
C ASN A 63 5.17 -0.81 5.18
N PHE A 64 4.77 -1.59 4.17
CA PHE A 64 3.39 -1.57 3.69
C PHE A 64 2.39 -2.15 4.70
N GLU A 65 2.79 -3.18 5.45
CA GLU A 65 2.00 -3.71 6.57
C GLU A 65 1.81 -2.64 7.66
N LEU A 66 2.88 -1.95 8.08
CA LEU A 66 2.80 -0.83 9.02
C LEU A 66 1.94 0.34 8.49
N ALA A 67 1.95 0.57 7.18
CA ALA A 67 1.09 1.57 6.55
C ALA A 67 -0.40 1.20 6.67
N LEU A 68 -0.75 -0.07 6.47
CA LEU A 68 -2.12 -0.59 6.63
C LEU A 68 -2.55 -0.64 8.09
N GLU A 69 -1.64 -0.91 9.03
CA GLU A 69 -1.91 -0.80 10.47
C GLU A 69 -2.22 0.65 10.88
N ALA A 70 -1.48 1.62 10.31
CA ALA A 70 -1.73 3.04 10.57
C ALA A 70 -3.06 3.51 9.94
N ASP A 71 -3.31 3.09 8.70
CA ASP A 71 -4.49 3.44 7.92
C ASP A 71 -4.94 2.27 7.02
N ASN A 72 -5.90 1.48 7.52
CA ASN A 72 -6.42 0.33 6.77
C ASN A 72 -7.16 0.74 5.48
N SER A 73 -7.59 2.00 5.41
CA SER A 73 -8.36 2.52 4.28
C SER A 73 -7.44 2.97 3.14
N ASN A 74 -6.11 2.95 3.36
CA ASN A 74 -5.15 3.37 2.37
C ASN A 74 -5.04 2.35 1.23
N THR A 75 -5.61 2.74 0.10
CA THR A 75 -5.66 1.88 -1.08
C THR A 75 -4.29 1.68 -1.74
N HIS A 76 -3.39 2.67 -1.63
CA HIS A 76 -2.04 2.57 -2.16
C HIS A 76 -1.20 1.55 -1.39
N ALA A 77 -1.24 1.56 -0.05
CA ALA A 77 -0.53 0.55 0.75
C ALA A 77 -0.98 -0.87 0.38
N ARG A 78 -2.30 -1.05 0.20
CA ARG A 78 -2.90 -2.32 -0.19
C ARG A 78 -2.46 -2.79 -1.58
N TYR A 79 -2.46 -1.88 -2.56
CA TYR A 79 -1.98 -2.15 -3.92
C TYR A 79 -0.47 -2.47 -3.94
N TRP A 80 0.37 -1.73 -3.21
CA TRP A 80 1.80 -2.01 -3.21
C TRP A 80 2.11 -3.35 -2.52
N LEU A 81 1.41 -3.69 -1.43
CA LEU A 81 1.54 -4.99 -0.79
C LEU A 81 1.07 -6.12 -1.71
N SER A 82 -0.03 -5.92 -2.45
CA SER A 82 -0.51 -6.90 -3.45
C SER A 82 0.54 -7.16 -4.52
N LYS A 83 1.10 -6.08 -5.09
CA LYS A 83 2.14 -6.14 -6.11
C LYS A 83 3.41 -6.83 -5.61
N LEU A 84 3.78 -6.59 -4.36
CA LEU A 84 4.91 -7.23 -3.72
C LEU A 84 4.75 -8.75 -3.67
N HIS A 85 3.55 -9.23 -3.31
CA HIS A 85 3.19 -10.65 -3.28
C HIS A 85 3.08 -11.32 -4.66
N LEU A 86 2.73 -10.56 -5.70
CA LEU A 86 2.48 -11.09 -7.03
C LEU A 86 3.71 -11.06 -7.95
N LYS A 87 4.50 -9.98 -7.87
CA LYS A 87 5.64 -9.73 -8.79
C LYS A 87 6.98 -10.23 -8.23
N TYR A 88 7.22 -10.11 -6.92
CA TYR A 88 8.54 -10.35 -6.34
C TYR A 88 8.59 -11.63 -5.51
N HIS A 89 9.80 -12.21 -5.41
CA HIS A 89 10.04 -13.35 -4.54
C HIS A 89 10.38 -12.86 -3.13
N VAL A 90 9.36 -12.78 -2.27
CA VAL A 90 9.52 -12.35 -0.87
C VAL A 90 9.30 -13.56 0.04
N PRO A 91 10.08 -13.73 1.13
CA PRO A 91 9.82 -14.78 2.10
C PRO A 91 8.38 -14.71 2.64
N GLY A 92 7.65 -15.82 2.54
CA GLY A 92 6.23 -15.86 2.90
C GLY A 92 5.31 -15.16 1.89
N ALA A 93 5.75 -14.97 0.64
CA ALA A 93 4.87 -14.47 -0.41
C ALA A 93 3.77 -15.50 -0.73
N CYS A 94 2.52 -15.07 -0.66
CA CYS A 94 1.37 -15.86 -1.05
C CYS A 94 0.64 -15.17 -2.20
N LYS A 95 0.59 -15.82 -3.37
CA LYS A 95 -0.08 -15.26 -4.55
C LYS A 95 -1.58 -15.06 -4.33
N ALA A 96 -2.22 -15.92 -3.54
CA ALA A 96 -3.64 -15.79 -3.19
C ALA A 96 -3.90 -14.53 -2.35
N VAL A 97 -3.05 -14.27 -1.35
CA VAL A 97 -3.13 -13.04 -0.54
C VAL A 97 -2.88 -11.82 -1.43
N GLY A 98 -1.89 -11.87 -2.31
CA GLY A 98 -1.65 -10.82 -3.29
C GLY A 98 -2.86 -10.54 -4.17
N ALA A 99 -3.51 -11.58 -4.71
CA ALA A 99 -4.70 -11.41 -5.53
C ALA A 99 -5.88 -10.80 -4.74
N ALA A 100 -6.12 -11.26 -3.51
CA ALA A 100 -7.16 -10.71 -2.64
C ALA A 100 -6.94 -9.22 -2.35
N LEU A 101 -5.71 -8.84 -1.98
CA LEU A 101 -5.35 -7.44 -1.73
C LEU A 101 -5.49 -6.57 -2.98
N LEU A 102 -5.19 -7.11 -4.17
CA LEU A 102 -5.36 -6.39 -5.43
C LEU A 102 -6.84 -6.12 -5.73
N VAL A 103 -7.70 -7.13 -5.56
CA VAL A 103 -9.15 -6.97 -5.73
C VAL A 103 -9.71 -5.98 -4.73
N GLU A 104 -9.36 -6.10 -3.44
CA GLU A 104 -9.80 -5.14 -2.42
C GLU A 104 -9.34 -3.71 -2.75
N ALA A 105 -8.09 -3.52 -3.21
CA ALA A 105 -7.60 -2.20 -3.60
C ALA A 105 -8.37 -1.63 -4.81
N ALA A 106 -8.71 -2.48 -5.78
CA ALA A 106 -9.50 -2.10 -6.95
C ALA A 106 -10.95 -1.74 -6.57
N GLU A 107 -11.60 -2.53 -5.72
CA GLU A 107 -12.95 -2.27 -5.21
C GLU A 107 -13.03 -0.98 -4.39
N MET A 108 -11.98 -0.66 -3.64
CA MET A 108 -11.85 0.61 -2.92
C MET A 108 -11.55 1.81 -3.84
N GLY A 109 -11.45 1.60 -5.16
CA GLY A 109 -11.30 2.67 -6.16
C GLY A 109 -9.87 3.08 -6.46
N ASN A 110 -8.87 2.23 -6.20
CA ASN A 110 -7.50 2.52 -6.61
C ASN A 110 -7.34 2.39 -8.14
N PRO A 111 -6.93 3.44 -8.86
CA PRO A 111 -6.85 3.42 -10.32
C PRO A 111 -5.76 2.47 -10.83
N ASP A 112 -4.61 2.39 -10.13
CA ASP A 112 -3.51 1.49 -10.51
C ASP A 112 -3.92 0.02 -10.34
N ALA A 113 -4.62 -0.29 -9.24
CA ALA A 113 -5.13 -1.63 -8.99
C ALA A 113 -6.23 -2.03 -9.99
N LEU A 114 -7.14 -1.12 -10.33
CA LEU A 114 -8.18 -1.35 -11.34
C LEU A 114 -7.56 -1.66 -12.71
N TYR A 115 -6.55 -0.88 -13.11
CA TYR A 115 -5.83 -1.12 -14.35
C TYR A 115 -5.12 -2.49 -14.34
N GLU A 116 -4.37 -2.80 -13.28
CA GLU A 116 -3.65 -4.07 -13.18
C GLU A 116 -4.59 -5.28 -13.12
N LEU A 117 -5.72 -5.18 -12.39
CA LEU A 117 -6.74 -6.22 -12.36
C LEU A 117 -7.37 -6.42 -13.74
N GLY A 118 -7.70 -5.34 -14.44
CA GLY A 118 -8.22 -5.37 -15.80
C GLY A 118 -7.27 -6.08 -16.77
N CYS A 119 -5.97 -5.76 -16.72
CA CYS A 119 -4.96 -6.44 -17.52
C CYS A 119 -4.87 -7.95 -17.21
N ARG A 120 -5.02 -8.35 -15.95
CA ARG A 120 -4.95 -9.76 -15.53
C ARG A 120 -6.18 -10.57 -15.92
N LEU A 121 -7.36 -9.95 -16.00
CA LEU A 121 -8.61 -10.61 -16.43
C LEU A 121 -8.73 -10.70 -17.95
N ALA A 122 -8.03 -9.83 -18.69
CA ALA A 122 -8.01 -9.84 -20.15
C ALA A 122 -6.98 -10.82 -20.75
N ALA A 123 -6.11 -11.41 -19.92
CA ALA A 123 -5.05 -12.35 -20.30
C ALA A 123 -5.47 -13.80 -20.04
#